data_AF-A0A3B9IC56-F1
#
_entry.id   AF-A0A3B9IC56-F1
#
_cell.length_a   1.000
_cell.length_b   1.000
_cell.length_c   1.000
_cell.angle_alpha   90.00
_cell.angle_beta   90.00
_cell.angle_gamma   90.00
#
_symmetry.space_group_name_H-M   'P 1'
#
loop_
_entity.id
_entity.type
_entity.pdbx_description
1 polymer ?
#
loop_
_entity_poly.entity_id
_entity_poly.type
_entity_poly.pdbx_seq_one_letter_code
_entity_poly.pdbx_strand_id
1 'polypeptide(L)'
;ADKRDRPLIDKWTFSTNGVAIQGRYGIPCVGFGPGAESQAHAPNEVTYKDDLVRCAAVYVAALNLYNGEDAGRDVTQFRAGKTNNDIR
;
A
#
# COMPACT_ATOMS: atom_id res chain seq x y z
N ALA A 1 -15.56 -10.36 -12.98
CA ALA A 1 -15.04 -9.14 -13.62
C ALA A 1 -13.64 -9.44 -14.15
N ASP A 2 -13.33 -9.02 -15.37
CA ASP A 2 -11.99 -9.14 -15.94
C ASP A 2 -10.99 -8.44 -15.00
N LYS A 3 -9.85 -9.09 -14.71
CA LYS A 3 -8.81 -8.52 -13.83
C LYS A 3 -8.06 -7.36 -14.51
N ARG A 4 -8.27 -7.14 -15.81
CA ARG A 4 -7.64 -6.08 -16.60
C ARG A 4 -8.22 -4.68 -16.35
N ASP A 5 -9.45 -4.57 -15.87
CA ASP A 5 -10.16 -3.29 -15.70
C ASP A 5 -10.04 -2.68 -14.29
N ARG A 6 -9.21 -3.27 -13.42
CA ARG A 6 -9.01 -2.81 -12.04
C ARG A 6 -7.53 -2.57 -11.75
N PRO A 7 -7.18 -1.68 -10.81
CA PRO A 7 -5.80 -1.51 -10.38
C PRO A 7 -5.16 -2.85 -9.97
N LEU A 8 -3.90 -3.06 -10.33
CA LEU A 8 -3.14 -4.21 -9.85
C LEU A 8 -2.94 -4.06 -8.33
N ILE A 9 -3.41 -5.04 -7.57
CA ILE A 9 -3.20 -5.13 -6.13
C ILE A 9 -2.39 -6.40 -5.90
N ASP A 10 -1.14 -6.23 -5.50
CA ASP A 10 -0.20 -7.30 -5.20
C ASP A 10 0.71 -6.91 -4.03
N LYS A 11 1.56 -7.83 -3.59
CA LYS A 11 2.63 -7.58 -2.64
C LYS A 11 3.91 -7.16 -3.38
N TRP A 12 4.72 -6.34 -2.73
CA TRP A 12 6.13 -6.22 -3.12
C TRP A 12 6.88 -7.53 -2.84
N THR A 13 7.88 -7.81 -3.66
CA THR A 13 8.84 -8.92 -3.52
C THR A 13 9.95 -8.60 -2.52
N PHE A 14 10.02 -7.35 -2.04
CA PHE A 14 10.93 -6.88 -1.00
C PHE A 14 10.19 -6.34 0.22
N SER A 15 10.91 -6.18 1.33
CA SER A 15 10.37 -5.66 2.58
C SER A 15 10.16 -4.14 2.52
N THR A 16 9.06 -3.69 3.12
CA THR A 16 8.76 -2.27 3.38
C THR A 16 8.41 -2.08 4.85
N ASN A 17 8.28 -0.83 5.31
CA ASN A 17 7.79 -0.53 6.65
C ASN A 17 6.40 -1.15 6.92
N GLY A 18 5.60 -1.42 5.88
CA GLY A 18 4.31 -2.10 5.99
C GLY A 18 4.41 -3.50 6.60
N VAL A 19 5.53 -4.22 6.40
CA VAL A 19 5.77 -5.52 7.04
C VAL A 19 5.79 -5.38 8.56
N ALA A 20 6.40 -4.32 9.09
CA ALA A 20 6.40 -4.06 10.53
C ALA A 20 5.07 -3.48 11.01
N ILE A 21 4.54 -2.46 10.33
CA ILE A 21 3.32 -1.75 10.75
C ILE A 21 2.10 -2.68 10.76
N GLN A 22 1.88 -3.43 9.68
CA GLN A 22 0.77 -4.37 9.61
C GLN A 22 1.11 -5.71 10.25
N GLY A 23 2.30 -6.25 9.96
CA GLY A 23 2.68 -7.59 10.43
C GLY A 23 2.93 -7.63 11.94
N ARG A 24 3.63 -6.64 12.50
CA ARG A 24 3.86 -6.58 13.96
C ARG A 24 2.74 -5.83 14.65
N TYR A 25 2.43 -4.63 14.18
CA TYR A 25 1.49 -3.79 14.90
C TYR A 25 0.05 -3.95 14.42
N GLY A 26 -0.32 -4.84 13.50
CA GLY A 26 -1.75 -5.05 13.18
C GLY A 26 -2.50 -3.82 12.63
N ILE A 27 -1.77 -2.75 12.25
CA ILE A 27 -2.34 -1.52 11.69
C ILE A 27 -2.51 -1.75 10.17
N PRO A 28 -3.74 -1.65 9.62
CA PRO A 28 -3.96 -1.80 8.19
C PRO A 28 -3.09 -0.84 7.38
N CYS A 29 -2.39 -1.36 6.36
CA CYS A 29 -1.52 -0.56 5.51
C CYS A 29 -1.72 -0.92 4.04
N VAL A 30 -1.68 0.11 3.20
CA VAL A 30 -1.49 -0.03 1.76
C VAL A 30 -0.31 0.84 1.38
N GLY A 31 0.50 0.37 0.45
CA GLY A 31 1.54 1.19 -0.16
C GLY A 31 1.31 1.26 -1.66
N PHE A 32 1.65 2.41 -2.22
CA PHE A 32 1.78 2.66 -3.65
C PHE A 32 2.84 3.75 -3.84
N GLY A 33 3.46 3.77 -5.01
CA GLY A 33 4.52 4.72 -5.34
C GLY A 33 4.76 4.77 -6.84
N PRO A 34 5.49 5.78 -7.33
CA PRO A 34 5.89 5.85 -8.73
C PRO A 34 6.98 4.82 -9.04
N GLY A 35 7.08 4.41 -10.31
CA GLY A 35 8.12 3.51 -10.79
C GLY A 35 7.72 2.04 -10.79
N ALA A 36 8.53 1.23 -11.47
CA ALA A 36 8.30 -0.20 -11.63
C ALA A 36 9.14 -1.00 -10.63
N GLU A 37 8.53 -2.01 -10.01
CA GLU A 37 9.19 -2.88 -9.03
C GLU A 37 10.47 -3.53 -9.59
N SER A 38 10.48 -3.89 -10.87
CA SER A 38 11.63 -4.47 -11.58
C SER A 38 12.79 -3.50 -11.79
N GLN A 39 12.62 -2.21 -11.48
CA GLN A 39 13.68 -1.20 -11.53
C GLN A 39 14.22 -0.87 -10.13
N ALA A 40 13.52 -1.26 -9.07
CA ALA A 40 13.95 -0.99 -7.71
C ALA A 40 15.29 -1.69 -7.42
N HIS A 41 16.22 -0.95 -6.82
CA HIS A 41 17.56 -1.44 -6.46
C HIS A 41 18.43 -1.86 -7.67
N ALA A 42 18.06 -1.47 -8.90
CA ALA A 42 18.91 -1.69 -10.05
C ALA A 42 20.05 -0.65 -10.10
N PRO A 43 21.28 -1.02 -10.53
CA PRO A 43 22.40 -0.06 -10.65
C PRO A 43 22.10 1.15 -11.53
N ASN A 44 21.17 0.98 -12.47
CA ASN A 44 20.69 1.98 -13.42
C ASN A 44 19.20 2.27 -13.20
N GLU A 45 18.74 2.28 -11.94
CA GLU A 45 17.34 2.53 -11.58
C GLU A 45 16.73 3.72 -12.34
N VAL A 46 15.58 3.48 -12.97
CA VAL A 46 14.80 4.49 -13.70
C VAL A 46 13.39 4.56 -13.12
N THR A 47 12.90 5.79 -12.95
CA THR A 47 11.49 6.09 -12.71
C THR A 47 10.93 6.91 -13.86
N TYR A 48 9.68 6.64 -14.24
CA TYR A 48 9.01 7.36 -15.33
C TYR A 48 8.36 8.65 -14.82
N LYS A 49 8.56 9.75 -15.56
CA LYS A 49 8.01 11.06 -15.19
C LYS A 49 6.50 11.06 -15.05
N ASP A 50 5.80 10.33 -15.92
CA ASP A 50 4.36 10.23 -15.84
C ASP A 50 3.88 9.53 -14.55
N ASP A 51 4.63 8.53 -14.08
CA ASP A 51 4.28 7.81 -12.85
C ASP A 51 4.37 8.73 -11.64
N LEU A 52 5.31 9.69 -11.63
CA LEU A 52 5.40 10.72 -10.59
C LEU A 52 4.10 11.53 -10.51
N VAL A 53 3.62 12.03 -11.65
CA VAL A 53 2.42 12.86 -11.73
C VAL A 53 1.17 12.05 -11.34
N ARG A 54 1.05 10.82 -11.85
CA ARG A 54 -0.08 9.93 -11.51
C ARG A 54 -0.06 9.55 -10.05
N CYS A 55 1.09 9.21 -9.48
CA CYS A 55 1.20 8.85 -8.08
C CYS A 55 0.83 10.03 -7.16
N ALA A 56 1.27 11.24 -7.49
CA ALA A 56 0.89 12.44 -6.75
C ALA A 56 -0.63 12.65 -6.74
N ALA A 57 -1.30 12.45 -7.88
CA ALA A 57 -2.75 12.52 -7.97
C ALA A 57 -3.44 11.45 -7.10
N VAL A 58 -2.91 10.23 -7.05
CA VAL A 58 -3.45 9.15 -6.19
C VAL A 58 -3.29 9.48 -4.71
N TYR A 59 -2.16 10.07 -4.28
CA TYR A 59 -2.01 10.51 -2.89
C TYR A 59 -3.09 11.52 -2.48
N VAL A 60 -3.39 12.49 -3.33
CA VAL A 60 -4.46 13.49 -3.08
C VAL A 60 -5.83 12.80 -3.09
N ALA A 61 -6.09 11.93 -4.07
CA ALA A 61 -7.36 11.21 -4.17
C ALA A 61 -7.60 10.31 -2.95
N ALA A 62 -6.58 9.63 -2.43
CA ALA A 62 -6.67 8.76 -1.26
C ALA A 62 -7.13 9.52 -0.02
N LEU A 63 -6.63 10.76 0.17
CA LEU A 63 -7.08 11.62 1.26
C LEU A 63 -8.53 12.08 1.06
N ASN A 64 -8.91 12.49 -0.16
CA ASN A 64 -10.27 12.97 -0.44
C ASN A 64 -11.34 11.86 -0.37
N LEU A 65 -10.95 10.61 -0.67
CA LEU A 65 -11.83 9.45 -0.59
C LEU A 65 -11.90 8.87 0.82
N TYR A 66 -11.06 9.34 1.75
CA TYR A 66 -11.11 8.90 3.14
C TYR A 66 -12.36 9.50 3.82
N ASN A 67 -13.33 8.64 4.11
CA ASN A 67 -14.49 9.02 4.91
C ASN A 67 -14.19 8.82 6.40
N GLY A 68 -13.95 9.91 7.12
CA GLY A 68 -13.66 9.87 8.56
C GLY A 68 -14.79 9.28 9.41
N GLU A 69 -16.04 9.31 8.92
CA GLU A 69 -17.18 8.67 9.59
C GLU A 69 -17.05 7.13 9.61
N ASP A 70 -16.26 6.57 8.69
CA ASP A 70 -16.03 5.13 8.58
C ASP A 70 -14.86 4.65 9.45
N ALA A 71 -14.24 5.52 10.25
CA ALA A 71 -13.10 5.22 11.12
C ALA A 71 -13.37 4.11 12.17
N GLY A 72 -14.63 3.73 12.38
CA GLY A 72 -15.03 2.61 13.24
C GLY A 72 -15.37 1.29 12.53
N ARG A 73 -15.27 1.18 11.20
CA ARG A 73 -15.62 -0.07 10.46
C ARG A 73 -14.47 -1.08 10.49
N ASP A 74 -14.74 -2.37 10.27
CA ASP A 74 -13.73 -3.45 10.31
C ASP A 74 -12.53 -3.24 9.34
N VAL A 75 -12.66 -2.36 8.34
CA VAL A 75 -11.60 -1.95 7.40
C VAL A 75 -10.65 -0.86 7.94
N THR A 76 -11.06 -0.13 8.99
CA THR A 76 -10.26 0.90 9.68
C THR A 76 -9.87 0.48 11.10
N GLN A 77 -10.41 -0.63 11.60
CA GLN A 77 -10.05 -1.18 12.90
C GLN A 77 -8.72 -1.95 12.84
N PHE A 78 -7.91 -1.74 13.87
CA PHE A 78 -6.70 -2.52 14.17
C PHE A 78 -7.03 -4.01 14.29
N ARG A 79 -6.40 -4.85 13.47
CA ARG A 79 -6.72 -6.30 13.35
C ARG A 79 -5.69 -7.21 14.02
N ALA A 80 -5.04 -6.78 15.11
CA ALA A 80 -4.04 -7.62 15.79
C ALA A 80 -4.58 -8.99 16.24
N GLY A 81 -5.87 -9.11 16.55
CA GLY A 81 -6.49 -10.39 16.91
C GLY A 81 -6.72 -11.37 15.75
N LYS A 82 -6.51 -10.97 14.49
CA LYS A 82 -6.73 -11.83 13.30
C LYS A 82 -5.43 -12.36 12.69
N THR A 83 -4.26 -11.85 13.10
CA THR A 83 -2.98 -12.27 12.52
C THR A 83 -2.28 -13.40 13.26
N ASN A 84 -2.72 -13.72 14.50
CA ASN A 84 -2.09 -14.73 15.38
C ASN A 84 -0.56 -14.58 15.51
N ASN A 85 -0.05 -13.35 15.35
CA ASN A 85 1.39 -13.11 15.40
C ASN A 85 1.85 -13.01 16.86
N ASP A 86 2.58 -14.03 17.34
CA ASP A 86 3.31 -14.01 18.62
C ASP A 86 4.56 -13.14 18.48
N ILE A 87 4.38 -11.82 18.66
CA ILE A 87 5.48 -10.86 18.58
C ILE A 87 6.03 -10.70 19.99
N ARG A 88 7.21 -11.29 20.20
CA ARG A 88 8.02 -11.15 21.42
C ARG A 88 8.68 -9.78 21.51
#